data_AF-A0A9J6DSA8-F1
#
_entry.id   AF-A0A9J6DSA8-F1
#
_cell.length_a   1.000
_cell.length_b   1.000
_cell.length_c   1.000
_cell.angle_alpha   90.00
_cell.angle_beta   90.00
_cell.angle_gamma   90.00
#
_symmetry.space_group_name_H-M   'P 1'
#
loop_
_entity.id
_entity.type
_entity.pdbx_description
1 polymer ?
#
loop_
_entity_poly.entity_id
_entity_poly.type
_entity_poly.pdbx_seq_one_letter_code
_entity_poly.pdbx_strand_id
1 'polypeptide(L)'
;MMQLHENGLCGGLSNLLYYCSLPETHTPLYGEPSQVLMRMYGQIPSEGSDTTVTESVICTLLSERNLGPKLYGVFPGGRLEEYIPVSIHFSVFTCSLWLKYARTIKVDTVPIKNHTMAVKLLTVDLAAEVNWLKEFLAKTESPIVFCHNDLQEGNILFMDGPGPKEENMVFIDYEYCAYNYRGFDIANHFCEWMYDYSYPEHPYFKALPGDYPSVEHQEYGQARLDAFMELKHELIQKQVQQTQHLPPTAHLRGFLSHE
;
A
#
# COMPACT_ATOMS: atom_id res chain seq x y z
N MET A 1 -27.82 -4.75 16.54
CA MET A 1 -27.40 -4.62 15.13
C MET A 1 -26.06 -3.89 15.14
N MET A 2 -25.03 -4.37 14.42
CA MET A 2 -23.73 -3.69 14.40
C MET A 2 -23.87 -2.32 13.74
N GLN A 3 -23.16 -1.33 14.28
CA GLN A 3 -23.02 -0.02 13.68
C GLN A 3 -21.93 -0.05 12.63
N LEU A 4 -22.24 0.47 11.45
CA LEU A 4 -21.30 0.67 10.37
C LEU A 4 -20.67 2.05 10.58
N HIS A 5 -19.34 2.11 10.68
CA HIS A 5 -18.63 3.38 10.78
C HIS A 5 -18.12 3.76 9.40
N GLU A 6 -18.70 4.82 8.81
CA GLU A 6 -18.35 5.35 7.47
C GLU A 6 -17.01 6.11 7.41
N ASN A 7 -16.20 6.03 8.46
CA ASN A 7 -14.80 6.44 8.34
C ASN A 7 -14.09 5.33 7.57
N GLY A 8 -14.15 5.43 6.23
CA GLY A 8 -13.47 4.53 5.32
C GLY A 8 -12.04 4.34 5.79
N LEU A 9 -11.74 3.14 6.31
CA LEU A 9 -10.37 2.70 6.40
C LEU A 9 -9.89 2.72 4.95
N CYS A 10 -8.85 3.50 4.63
CA CYS A 10 -8.29 3.56 3.28
C CYS A 10 -8.10 2.13 2.79
N GLY A 11 -8.99 1.69 1.90
CA GLY A 11 -8.89 0.44 1.17
C GLY A 11 -8.75 0.84 -0.28
N GLY A 12 -7.75 0.27 -0.96
CA GLY A 12 -7.48 0.59 -2.35
C GLY A 12 -8.68 0.38 -3.28
N LEU A 13 -8.55 0.84 -4.51
CA LEU A 13 -9.62 0.96 -5.52
C LEU A 13 -10.42 -0.33 -5.82
N SER A 14 -9.94 -1.51 -5.42
CA SER A 14 -10.62 -2.81 -5.61
C SER A 14 -11.40 -3.32 -4.38
N ASN A 15 -11.21 -2.72 -3.21
CA ASN A 15 -11.72 -3.22 -1.92
C ASN A 15 -12.25 -2.10 -1.03
N LEU A 16 -13.56 -2.03 -0.83
CA LEU A 16 -14.14 -1.14 0.17
C LEU A 16 -14.05 -1.80 1.55
N LEU A 17 -13.45 -1.09 2.50
CA LEU A 17 -13.26 -1.55 3.88
C LEU A 17 -14.16 -0.79 4.85
N TYR A 18 -14.96 -1.53 5.60
CA TYR A 18 -15.85 -1.00 6.61
C TYR A 18 -15.52 -1.58 7.97
N TYR A 19 -15.24 -0.72 8.93
CA TYR A 19 -15.18 -1.11 10.33
C TYR A 19 -16.61 -1.19 10.89
N CYS A 20 -16.95 -2.35 11.43
CA CYS A 20 -18.24 -2.63 12.03
C CYS A 20 -18.03 -2.94 13.52
N SER A 21 -18.79 -2.29 14.40
CA SER A 21 -18.73 -2.57 15.84
C SER A 21 -20.11 -2.66 16.47
N LEU A 22 -20.24 -3.41 17.56
CA LEU A 22 -21.41 -3.32 18.41
C LEU A 22 -21.41 -1.96 19.13
N PRO A 23 -22.58 -1.32 19.31
CA PRO A 23 -22.69 -0.16 20.18
C PRO A 23 -22.14 -0.50 21.57
N GLU A 24 -21.56 0.48 22.27
CA GLU A 24 -21.03 0.30 23.64
C GLU A 24 -22.07 -0.25 24.63
N THR A 25 -23.36 -0.09 24.30
CA THR A 25 -24.50 -0.59 25.09
C THR A 25 -24.81 -2.07 24.89
N HIS A 26 -24.16 -2.77 23.95
CA HIS A 26 -24.42 -4.16 23.60
C HIS A 26 -23.17 -5.01 23.78
N THR A 27 -23.30 -6.16 24.43
CA THR A 27 -22.21 -7.11 24.66
C THR A 27 -22.46 -8.42 23.93
N PRO A 28 -21.42 -9.10 23.43
CA PRO A 28 -21.57 -10.43 22.84
C PRO A 28 -22.17 -11.45 23.81
N LEU A 29 -23.08 -12.28 23.32
CA LEU A 29 -23.82 -13.25 24.14
C LEU A 29 -23.33 -14.70 23.97
N TYR A 30 -22.85 -15.06 22.78
CA TYR A 30 -22.55 -16.45 22.39
C TYR A 30 -21.17 -16.61 21.75
N GLY A 31 -20.26 -15.66 22.00
CA GLY A 31 -18.88 -15.69 21.50
C GLY A 31 -18.69 -15.05 20.12
N GLU A 32 -19.69 -14.34 19.63
CA GLU A 32 -19.57 -13.46 18.47
C GLU A 32 -18.60 -12.30 18.73
N PRO A 33 -17.89 -11.81 17.70
CA PRO A 33 -17.01 -10.67 17.87
C PRO A 33 -17.79 -9.38 18.11
N SER A 34 -17.31 -8.52 19.02
CA SER A 34 -17.86 -7.17 19.22
C SER A 34 -17.48 -6.20 18.10
N GLN A 35 -16.49 -6.55 17.27
CA GLN A 35 -15.96 -5.74 16.19
C GLN A 35 -15.45 -6.63 15.05
N VAL A 36 -15.71 -6.23 13.80
CA VAL A 36 -15.26 -6.93 12.60
C VAL A 36 -14.87 -5.94 11.51
N LEU A 37 -14.02 -6.39 10.60
CA LEU A 37 -13.73 -5.69 9.36
C LEU A 37 -14.55 -6.33 8.25
N MET A 38 -15.38 -5.55 7.58
CA MET A 38 -16.11 -5.96 6.40
C MET A 38 -15.38 -5.48 5.15
N ARG A 39 -14.99 -6.42 4.30
CA ARG A 39 -14.37 -6.14 3.00
C ARG A 39 -15.35 -6.43 1.89
N MET A 40 -15.62 -5.44 1.06
CA MET A 40 -16.45 -5.53 -0.12
C MET A 40 -15.57 -5.44 -1.36
N TYR A 41 -15.71 -6.39 -2.27
CA TYR A 41 -15.01 -6.36 -3.55
C TYR A 41 -15.76 -5.44 -4.52
N GLY A 42 -15.06 -4.49 -5.15
CA GLY A 42 -15.64 -3.65 -6.18
C GLY A 42 -16.11 -4.49 -7.38
N GLN A 43 -17.16 -4.06 -8.08
CA GLN A 43 -17.59 -4.69 -9.34
C GLN A 43 -16.50 -4.51 -10.40
N ILE A 44 -15.58 -5.46 -10.51
CA ILE A 44 -14.74 -5.60 -11.69
C ILE A 44 -15.66 -6.11 -12.81
N PRO A 45 -15.81 -5.41 -13.94
CA PRO A 45 -16.61 -5.89 -15.05
C PRO A 45 -15.97 -7.15 -15.61
N SER A 46 -16.70 -8.26 -15.56
CA SER A 46 -16.51 -9.51 -16.30
C SER A 46 -15.13 -10.19 -16.23
N GLU A 47 -15.12 -11.31 -15.50
CA GLU A 47 -14.35 -12.55 -15.68
C GLU A 47 -13.42 -12.92 -14.51
N GLY A 48 -13.82 -13.97 -13.78
CA GLY A 48 -12.97 -14.64 -12.81
C GLY A 48 -13.69 -15.03 -11.52
N SER A 49 -14.66 -15.94 -11.56
CA SER A 49 -15.13 -16.60 -10.33
C SER A 49 -13.99 -17.31 -9.58
N ASP A 50 -12.88 -17.61 -10.26
CA ASP A 50 -11.75 -18.37 -9.73
C ASP A 50 -10.79 -17.56 -8.84
N THR A 51 -10.63 -16.24 -9.04
CA THR A 51 -9.72 -15.41 -8.22
C THR A 51 -10.31 -15.16 -6.84
N THR A 52 -11.59 -14.79 -6.74
CA THR A 52 -12.30 -14.63 -5.46
C THR A 52 -12.40 -15.94 -4.68
N VAL A 53 -12.61 -17.06 -5.39
CA VAL A 53 -12.60 -18.40 -4.77
C VAL A 53 -11.20 -18.76 -4.28
N THR A 54 -10.15 -18.48 -5.05
CA THR A 54 -8.76 -18.76 -4.66
C THR A 54 -8.33 -17.92 -3.46
N GLU A 55 -8.64 -16.62 -3.44
CA GLU A 55 -8.38 -15.74 -2.30
C GLU A 55 -9.15 -16.18 -1.06
N SER A 56 -10.43 -16.54 -1.20
CA SER A 56 -11.24 -17.03 -0.09
C SER A 56 -10.68 -18.32 0.50
N VAL A 57 -10.18 -19.24 -0.34
CA VAL A 57 -9.51 -20.47 0.10
C VAL A 57 -8.20 -20.15 0.83
N ILE A 58 -7.38 -19.24 0.30
CA ILE A 58 -6.14 -18.81 0.94
C ILE A 58 -6.42 -18.15 2.29
N CYS A 59 -7.34 -17.20 2.37
CA CYS A 59 -7.74 -16.55 3.62
C CYS A 59 -8.28 -17.55 4.65
N THR A 60 -9.11 -18.50 4.22
CA THR A 60 -9.63 -19.57 5.09
C THR A 60 -8.47 -20.40 5.65
N LEU A 61 -7.53 -20.83 4.79
CA LEU A 61 -6.36 -21.62 5.20
C LEU A 61 -5.44 -20.86 6.17
N LEU A 62 -5.26 -19.56 5.97
CA LEU A 62 -4.46 -18.71 6.86
C LEU A 62 -5.16 -18.48 8.21
N SER A 63 -6.47 -18.25 8.21
CA SER A 63 -7.30 -18.11 9.41
C SER A 63 -7.26 -19.39 10.26
N GLU A 64 -7.51 -20.57 9.67
CA GLU A 64 -7.51 -21.86 10.38
C GLU A 64 -6.15 -22.19 11.04
N ARG A 65 -5.07 -21.60 10.54
CA ARG A 65 -3.72 -21.77 11.08
C ARG A 65 -3.26 -20.63 11.99
N ASN A 66 -4.12 -19.65 12.27
CA ASN A 66 -3.79 -18.41 13.01
C ASN A 66 -2.61 -17.63 12.38
N LEU A 67 -2.49 -17.67 11.06
CA LEU A 67 -1.44 -16.97 10.29
C LEU A 67 -1.96 -15.70 9.59
N GLY A 68 -3.26 -15.45 9.66
CA GLY A 68 -3.94 -14.25 9.19
C GLY A 68 -5.15 -13.92 10.07
N PRO A 69 -5.88 -12.83 9.78
CA PRO A 69 -7.08 -12.46 10.52
C PRO A 69 -8.10 -13.59 10.52
N LYS A 70 -8.80 -13.80 11.64
CA LYS A 70 -9.87 -14.80 11.71
C LYS A 70 -10.97 -14.48 10.69
N LEU A 71 -11.34 -15.47 9.88
CA LEU A 71 -12.43 -15.34 8.92
C LEU A 71 -13.76 -15.73 9.59
N TYR A 72 -14.71 -14.79 9.62
CA TYR A 72 -16.03 -15.01 10.21
C TYR A 72 -17.08 -15.45 9.18
N GLY A 73 -16.92 -15.06 7.92
CA GLY A 73 -17.81 -15.47 6.85
C GLY A 73 -17.46 -14.87 5.50
N VAL A 74 -17.89 -15.56 4.44
CA VAL A 74 -17.76 -15.12 3.04
C VAL A 74 -19.15 -15.03 2.45
N PHE A 75 -19.41 -13.99 1.66
CA PHE A 75 -20.70 -13.76 1.01
C PHE A 75 -20.49 -13.22 -0.41
N PRO A 76 -21.51 -13.25 -1.29
CA PRO A 76 -21.37 -12.70 -2.65
C PRO A 76 -20.94 -11.24 -2.61
N GLY A 77 -19.76 -10.93 -3.15
CA GLY A 77 -19.22 -9.58 -3.20
C GLY A 77 -18.45 -9.13 -1.95
N GLY A 78 -18.16 -10.01 -0.98
CA GLY A 78 -17.34 -9.61 0.17
C GLY A 78 -17.10 -10.69 1.21
N ARG A 79 -16.47 -10.29 2.32
CA ARG A 79 -16.20 -11.15 3.49
C ARG A 79 -16.13 -10.35 4.78
N LEU A 80 -16.32 -11.06 5.90
CA LEU A 80 -16.13 -10.57 7.25
C LEU A 80 -14.88 -11.20 7.86
N GLU A 81 -13.93 -10.36 8.26
CA GLU A 81 -12.67 -10.75 8.88
C GLU A 81 -12.47 -10.07 10.24
N GLU A 82 -11.57 -10.61 11.04
CA GLU A 82 -11.15 -10.02 12.30
C GLU A 82 -10.60 -8.62 12.07
N TYR A 83 -11.17 -7.65 12.80
CA TYR A 83 -10.59 -6.32 12.86
C TYR A 83 -9.33 -6.37 13.70
N ILE A 84 -8.19 -6.23 13.04
CA ILE A 84 -6.89 -6.09 13.69
C ILE A 84 -6.57 -4.59 13.74
N PRO A 85 -6.48 -3.98 14.93
CA PRO A 85 -6.01 -2.60 15.06
C PRO A 85 -4.56 -2.52 14.59
N VAL A 86 -4.37 -2.04 13.37
CA VAL A 86 -3.06 -1.95 12.73
C VAL A 86 -2.33 -0.67 13.13
N SER A 87 -1.07 -0.83 13.55
CA SER A 87 -0.06 0.23 13.48
C SER A 87 0.91 -0.18 12.40
N ILE A 88 0.93 0.54 11.26
CA ILE A 88 1.85 0.25 10.16
C ILE A 88 3.28 0.44 10.68
N HIS A 89 3.98 -0.67 10.90
CA HIS A 89 5.41 -0.68 11.20
C HIS A 89 6.12 -1.29 10.01
N PHE A 90 6.59 -0.44 9.09
CA PHE A 90 7.59 -0.85 8.11
C PHE A 90 8.93 -0.96 8.84
N SER A 91 9.14 -2.09 9.51
CA SER A 91 10.41 -2.37 10.19
C SER A 91 10.95 -3.73 9.79
N VAL A 92 12.26 -3.88 9.95
CA VAL A 92 13.04 -5.12 9.82
C VAL A 92 12.39 -6.35 10.51
N PHE A 93 11.49 -6.12 11.46
CA PHE A 93 10.67 -7.14 12.11
C PHE A 93 9.76 -7.90 11.12
N THR A 94 9.16 -7.21 10.14
CA THR A 94 8.26 -7.80 9.15
C THR A 94 9.00 -8.79 8.24
N CYS A 95 10.18 -8.42 7.73
CA CYS A 95 11.03 -9.33 6.93
C CYS A 95 11.42 -10.59 7.72
N SER A 96 11.71 -10.45 9.02
CA SER A 96 12.08 -11.58 9.87
C SER A 96 10.93 -12.58 10.05
N LEU A 97 9.70 -12.08 10.12
CA LEU A 97 8.50 -12.92 10.18
C LEU A 97 8.22 -13.60 8.83
N TRP A 98 8.36 -12.89 7.71
CA TRP A 98 8.27 -13.46 6.36
C TRP A 98 9.30 -14.57 6.13
N LEU A 99 10.55 -14.38 6.56
CA LEU A 99 11.58 -15.42 6.48
C LEU A 99 11.22 -16.66 7.27
N LYS A 100 10.60 -16.49 8.45
CA LYS A 100 10.09 -17.61 9.25
C LYS A 100 9.01 -18.35 8.49
N TYR A 101 8.07 -17.66 7.86
CA TYR A 101 7.02 -18.29 7.04
C TYR A 101 7.55 -18.99 5.80
N ALA A 102 8.44 -18.35 5.04
CA ALA A 102 9.02 -18.92 3.83
C ALA A 102 9.70 -20.27 4.11
N ARG A 103 10.40 -20.40 5.26
CA ARG A 103 11.04 -21.65 5.71
C ARG A 103 10.06 -22.77 6.05
N THR A 104 8.79 -22.46 6.28
CA THR A 104 7.75 -23.47 6.56
C THR A 104 7.05 -24.00 5.32
N ILE A 105 7.26 -23.38 4.15
CA ILE A 105 6.64 -23.80 2.90
C ILE A 105 7.16 -25.20 2.54
N LYS A 106 6.23 -26.15 2.39
CA LYS A 106 6.54 -27.48 1.85
C LYS A 106 5.99 -27.55 0.43
N VAL A 107 6.83 -27.91 -0.53
CA VAL A 107 6.48 -27.87 -1.97
C VAL A 107 5.26 -28.74 -2.28
N ASP A 108 5.11 -29.88 -1.60
CA ASP A 108 3.97 -30.80 -1.71
C ASP A 108 2.63 -30.19 -1.28
N THR A 109 2.65 -29.09 -0.53
CA THR A 109 1.44 -28.35 -0.12
C THR A 109 1.05 -27.22 -1.08
N VAL A 110 1.87 -26.94 -2.09
CA VAL A 110 1.65 -25.90 -3.09
C VAL A 110 0.88 -26.51 -4.28
N PRO A 111 -0.03 -25.78 -4.97
CA PRO A 111 -0.64 -26.29 -6.19
C PRO A 111 0.42 -26.70 -7.23
N ILE A 112 0.22 -27.84 -7.90
CA ILE A 112 1.20 -28.43 -8.85
C ILE A 112 1.69 -27.41 -9.88
N LYS A 113 0.79 -26.56 -10.40
CA LYS A 113 1.11 -25.48 -11.36
C LYS A 113 2.19 -24.51 -10.86
N ASN A 114 2.35 -24.38 -9.54
CA ASN A 114 3.27 -23.44 -8.88
C ASN A 114 4.49 -24.14 -8.25
N HIS A 115 4.63 -25.47 -8.34
CA HIS A 115 5.75 -26.21 -7.75
C HIS A 115 7.12 -25.67 -8.19
N THR A 116 7.28 -25.40 -9.49
CA THR A 116 8.54 -24.88 -10.04
C THR A 116 8.93 -23.55 -9.39
N MET A 117 7.96 -22.66 -9.15
CA MET A 117 8.18 -21.38 -8.49
C MET A 117 8.56 -21.59 -7.02
N ALA A 118 7.84 -22.46 -6.31
CA ALA A 118 8.10 -22.77 -4.92
C ALA A 118 9.50 -23.37 -4.71
N VAL A 119 9.93 -24.29 -5.58
CA VAL A 119 11.29 -24.84 -5.56
C VAL A 119 12.31 -23.73 -5.76
N LYS A 120 12.15 -22.88 -6.79
CA LYS A 120 13.06 -21.74 -7.03
C LYS A 120 13.16 -20.82 -5.82
N LEU A 121 12.02 -20.43 -5.24
CA LEU A 121 11.98 -19.58 -4.05
C LEU A 121 12.74 -20.21 -2.88
N LEU A 122 12.55 -21.50 -2.64
CA LEU A 122 13.19 -22.23 -1.53
C LEU A 122 14.69 -22.50 -1.77
N THR A 123 15.18 -22.40 -3.00
CA THR A 123 16.63 -22.47 -3.29
C THR A 123 17.37 -21.17 -3.00
N VAL A 124 16.66 -20.04 -2.88
CA VAL A 124 17.26 -18.75 -2.55
C VAL A 124 17.46 -18.66 -1.04
N ASP A 125 18.67 -18.28 -0.58
CA ASP A 125 18.89 -17.95 0.82
C ASP A 125 18.33 -16.56 1.11
N LEU A 126 17.01 -16.50 1.30
CA LEU A 126 16.29 -15.27 1.59
C LEU A 126 16.84 -14.54 2.83
N ALA A 127 17.43 -15.26 3.80
CA ALA A 127 17.99 -14.62 4.98
C ALA A 127 19.30 -13.90 4.65
N ALA A 128 20.15 -14.51 3.81
CA ALA A 128 21.33 -13.85 3.26
C ALA A 128 20.94 -12.63 2.41
N GLU A 129 19.93 -12.75 1.53
CA GLU A 129 19.43 -11.65 0.70
C GLU A 129 18.91 -10.47 1.54
N VAL A 130 18.12 -10.74 2.59
CA VAL A 130 17.62 -9.69 3.50
C VAL A 130 18.78 -9.03 4.26
N ASN A 131 19.79 -9.78 4.68
CA ASN A 131 20.95 -9.20 5.35
C ASN A 131 21.80 -8.35 4.40
N TRP A 132 22.04 -8.84 3.18
CA TRP A 132 22.70 -8.08 2.13
C TRP A 132 21.97 -6.77 1.83
N LEU A 133 20.65 -6.81 1.67
CA LEU A 133 19.84 -5.62 1.40
C LEU A 133 19.97 -4.59 2.53
N LYS A 134 19.97 -5.02 3.80
CA LYS A 134 20.19 -4.13 4.95
C LYS A 134 21.55 -3.46 4.88
N GLU A 135 22.61 -4.23 4.62
CA GLU A 135 23.97 -3.69 4.51
C GLU A 135 24.13 -2.74 3.33
N PHE A 136 23.44 -3.01 2.23
CA PHE A 136 23.43 -2.15 1.05
C PHE A 136 22.70 -0.82 1.32
N LEU A 137 21.49 -0.89 1.88
CA LEU A 137 20.70 0.30 2.22
C LEU A 137 21.40 1.16 3.27
N ALA A 138 22.07 0.57 4.25
CA ALA A 138 22.86 1.30 5.24
C ALA A 138 24.02 2.10 4.65
N LYS A 139 24.48 1.76 3.43
CA LYS A 139 25.54 2.47 2.69
C LYS A 139 25.00 3.50 1.71
N THR A 140 23.68 3.54 1.49
CA THR A 140 23.05 4.45 0.53
C THR A 140 22.67 5.74 1.23
N GLU A 141 23.14 6.88 0.72
CA GLU A 141 22.83 8.22 1.24
C GLU A 141 21.47 8.74 0.73
N SER A 142 20.44 7.89 0.72
CA SER A 142 19.10 8.32 0.34
C SER A 142 18.42 9.00 1.52
N PRO A 143 17.90 10.23 1.38
CA PRO A 143 17.19 10.90 2.47
C PRO A 143 15.87 10.19 2.78
N ILE A 144 15.52 10.18 4.06
CA ILE A 144 14.23 9.70 4.54
C ILE A 144 13.20 10.82 4.38
N VAL A 145 12.16 10.57 3.59
CA VAL A 145 11.06 11.50 3.33
C VAL A 145 9.73 10.77 3.49
N PHE A 146 8.62 11.51 3.51
CA PHE A 146 7.32 10.87 3.41
C PHE A 146 7.12 10.35 1.98
N CYS A 147 7.04 9.04 1.85
CA CYS A 147 6.96 8.30 0.59
C CYS A 147 5.55 7.72 0.40
N HIS A 148 5.15 7.57 -0.85
CA HIS A 148 3.90 6.91 -1.24
C HIS A 148 4.01 5.39 -1.12
N ASN A 149 5.18 4.84 -1.45
CA ASN A 149 5.54 3.42 -1.52
C ASN A 149 4.77 2.59 -2.55
N ASP A 150 3.97 3.22 -3.42
CA ASP A 150 3.14 2.54 -4.43
C ASP A 150 2.79 3.44 -5.63
N LEU A 151 3.80 4.02 -6.28
CA LEU A 151 3.62 4.93 -7.43
C LEU A 151 3.43 4.20 -8.76
N GLN A 152 2.46 3.29 -8.85
CA GLN A 152 1.99 2.70 -10.11
C GLN A 152 1.08 3.68 -10.89
N GLU A 153 0.87 3.43 -12.19
CA GLU A 153 0.17 4.38 -13.07
C GLU A 153 -1.29 4.65 -12.68
N GLY A 154 -1.98 3.67 -12.10
CA GLY A 154 -3.34 3.82 -11.59
C GLY A 154 -3.47 4.78 -10.40
N ASN A 155 -2.36 5.06 -9.71
CA ASN A 155 -2.30 6.00 -8.59
C ASN A 155 -1.90 7.42 -9.01
N ILE A 156 -1.69 7.66 -10.31
CA ILE A 156 -1.30 8.95 -10.89
C ILE A 156 -2.41 9.43 -11.82
N LEU A 157 -3.25 10.34 -11.33
CA LEU A 157 -4.38 10.87 -12.08
C LEU A 157 -4.08 12.23 -12.69
N PHE A 158 -4.64 12.50 -13.86
CA PHE A 158 -4.61 13.81 -14.49
C PHE A 158 -6.02 14.38 -14.51
N MET A 159 -6.22 15.52 -13.87
CA MET A 159 -7.47 16.25 -13.89
C MET A 159 -7.64 17.00 -15.21
N ASP A 160 -8.87 17.06 -15.71
CA ASP A 160 -9.20 17.94 -16.82
C ASP A 160 -9.24 19.39 -16.33
N GLY A 161 -8.34 20.23 -16.86
CA GLY A 161 -8.23 21.62 -16.46
C GLY A 161 -7.38 22.47 -17.39
N PRO A 162 -7.55 23.80 -17.38
CA PRO A 162 -6.65 24.71 -18.07
C PRO A 162 -5.27 24.69 -17.40
N GLY A 163 -4.19 24.64 -18.17
CA GLY A 163 -2.81 24.66 -17.68
C GLY A 163 -1.97 23.49 -18.18
N PRO A 164 -0.67 23.44 -17.82
CA PRO A 164 0.21 22.30 -18.09
C PRO A 164 -0.34 21.02 -17.44
N LYS A 165 -0.10 19.85 -18.06
CA LYS A 165 -0.56 18.56 -17.50
C LYS A 165 0.04 18.29 -16.12
N GLU A 166 1.26 18.72 -15.91
CA GLU A 166 2.01 18.56 -14.66
C GLU A 166 1.35 19.28 -13.48
N GLU A 167 0.66 20.41 -13.73
CA GLU A 167 -0.07 21.16 -12.70
C GLU A 167 -1.42 20.53 -12.36
N ASN A 168 -1.93 19.66 -13.23
CA ASN A 168 -3.20 18.95 -13.06
C ASN A 168 -2.99 17.49 -12.63
N MET A 169 -1.78 17.10 -12.24
CA MET A 169 -1.45 15.76 -11.80
C MET A 169 -1.71 15.61 -10.29
N VAL A 170 -2.38 14.53 -9.90
CA VAL A 170 -2.72 14.21 -8.51
C VAL A 170 -2.35 12.76 -8.21
N PHE A 171 -1.68 12.56 -7.07
CA PHE A 171 -1.43 11.23 -6.53
C PHE A 171 -2.55 10.81 -5.58
N ILE A 172 -2.98 9.56 -5.66
CA ILE A 172 -4.04 8.96 -4.84
C ILE A 172 -3.59 7.61 -4.27
N ASP A 173 -4.38 7.04 -3.36
CA ASP A 173 -4.17 5.69 -2.80
C ASP A 173 -2.88 5.56 -1.95
N TYR A 174 -2.80 6.36 -0.89
CA TYR A 174 -1.68 6.36 0.06
C TYR A 174 -1.73 5.18 1.05
N GLU A 175 -2.30 4.03 0.69
CA GLU A 175 -2.46 2.86 1.59
C GLU A 175 -1.12 2.38 2.16
N TYR A 176 -0.05 2.48 1.36
CA TYR A 176 1.30 2.07 1.75
C TYR A 176 2.20 3.22 2.22
N CYS A 177 1.68 4.44 2.36
CA CYS A 177 2.52 5.60 2.65
C CYS A 177 3.21 5.50 4.01
N ALA A 178 4.49 5.89 4.04
CA ALA A 178 5.30 5.89 5.25
C ALA A 178 6.55 6.75 5.05
N TYR A 179 7.22 7.10 6.15
CA TYR A 179 8.59 7.60 6.03
C TYR A 179 9.50 6.48 5.52
N ASN A 180 10.10 6.70 4.35
CA ASN A 180 10.99 5.75 3.70
C ASN A 180 12.09 6.49 2.95
N TYR A 181 13.07 5.75 2.42
CA TYR A 181 14.10 6.31 1.55
C TYR A 181 13.46 6.85 0.27
N ARG A 182 13.72 8.12 -0.10
CA ARG A 182 13.16 8.69 -1.35
C ARG A 182 13.49 7.83 -2.57
N GLY A 183 14.67 7.21 -2.57
CA GLY A 183 15.13 6.36 -3.66
C GLY A 183 14.26 5.13 -3.87
N PHE A 184 13.54 4.68 -2.83
CA PHE A 184 12.58 3.58 -2.94
C PHE A 184 11.40 3.96 -3.82
N ASP A 185 10.74 5.10 -3.58
CA ASP A 185 9.60 5.55 -4.41
C ASP A 185 9.99 5.73 -5.87
N ILE A 186 11.17 6.31 -6.12
CA ILE A 186 11.68 6.54 -7.47
C ILE A 186 11.96 5.20 -8.16
N ALA A 187 12.69 4.30 -7.49
CA ALA A 187 13.02 3.00 -8.04
C ALA A 187 11.78 2.14 -8.25
N ASN A 188 10.82 2.18 -7.32
CA ASN A 188 9.54 1.49 -7.46
C ASN A 188 8.79 2.01 -8.68
N HIS A 189 8.65 3.32 -8.83
CA HIS A 189 8.00 3.92 -10.01
C HIS A 189 8.68 3.50 -11.32
N PHE A 190 10.02 3.43 -11.37
CA PHE A 190 10.72 2.92 -12.55
C PHE A 190 10.49 1.44 -12.80
N CYS A 191 10.34 0.63 -11.75
CA CYS A 191 9.95 -0.77 -11.90
C CYS A 191 8.54 -0.92 -12.48
N GLU A 192 7.61 -0.05 -12.09
CA GLU A 192 6.22 -0.07 -12.62
C GLU A 192 6.16 0.19 -14.13
N TRP A 193 7.14 0.87 -14.73
CA TRP A 193 7.20 1.03 -16.20
C TRP A 193 7.32 -0.30 -16.95
N MET A 194 7.80 -1.35 -16.28
CA MET A 194 7.89 -2.67 -16.86
C MET A 194 6.58 -3.46 -16.77
N TYR A 195 5.53 -2.94 -16.15
CA TYR A 195 4.29 -3.67 -15.95
C TYR A 195 3.13 -2.96 -16.64
N ASP A 196 2.41 -3.71 -17.47
CA ASP A 196 1.17 -3.28 -18.09
C ASP A 196 0.01 -4.05 -17.46
N TYR A 197 -0.77 -3.37 -16.63
CA TYR A 197 -1.95 -3.92 -15.95
C TYR A 197 -3.23 -3.87 -16.81
N SER A 198 -3.17 -3.31 -18.02
CA SER A 198 -4.30 -3.30 -18.95
C SER A 198 -4.42 -4.59 -19.78
N TYR A 199 -3.51 -5.55 -19.56
CA TYR A 199 -3.45 -6.78 -20.34
C TYR A 199 -4.72 -7.63 -20.13
N PRO A 200 -5.49 -7.94 -21.19
CA PRO A 200 -6.83 -8.51 -21.04
C PRO A 200 -6.85 -10.01 -20.72
N GLU A 201 -5.74 -10.71 -20.90
CA GLU A 201 -5.64 -12.16 -20.72
C GLU A 201 -4.89 -12.50 -19.43
N HIS A 202 -5.27 -13.61 -18.78
CA HIS A 202 -4.57 -14.13 -17.60
C HIS A 202 -3.05 -14.20 -17.85
N PRO A 203 -2.19 -13.67 -16.94
CA PRO A 203 -2.50 -13.31 -15.54
C PRO A 203 -3.00 -11.88 -15.31
N TYR A 204 -3.54 -11.21 -16.35
CA TYR A 204 -4.07 -9.84 -16.34
C TYR A 204 -3.02 -8.74 -16.15
N PHE A 205 -1.76 -9.10 -16.35
CA PHE A 205 -0.67 -8.16 -16.47
C PHE A 205 0.37 -8.71 -17.44
N LYS A 206 1.19 -7.82 -17.99
CA LYS A 206 2.34 -8.19 -18.82
C LYS A 206 3.60 -7.53 -18.31
N ALA A 207 4.63 -8.35 -18.04
CA ALA A 207 5.96 -7.84 -17.74
C ALA A 207 6.72 -7.59 -19.04
N LEU A 208 7.23 -6.38 -19.20
CA LEU A 208 7.97 -5.85 -20.34
C LEU A 208 9.33 -5.32 -19.86
N PRO A 209 10.32 -6.20 -19.62
CA PRO A 209 11.61 -5.78 -19.10
C PRO A 209 12.36 -4.76 -19.98
N GLY A 210 12.00 -4.67 -21.27
CA GLY A 210 12.54 -3.69 -22.20
C GLY A 210 12.07 -2.26 -21.97
N ASP A 211 11.00 -2.07 -21.19
CA ASP A 211 10.40 -0.75 -20.92
C ASP A 211 10.95 -0.10 -19.65
N TYR A 212 11.86 -0.78 -18.94
CA TYR A 212 12.61 -0.17 -17.84
C TYR A 212 13.32 1.10 -18.34
N PRO A 213 13.20 2.24 -17.63
CA PRO A 213 13.71 3.50 -18.14
C PRO A 213 15.22 3.45 -18.38
N SER A 214 15.66 4.00 -19.51
CA SER A 214 17.08 4.17 -19.81
C SER A 214 17.75 5.05 -18.75
N VAL A 215 19.08 4.97 -18.64
CA VAL A 215 19.85 5.84 -17.72
C VAL A 215 19.53 7.32 -17.97
N GLU A 216 19.38 7.73 -19.23
CA GLU A 216 19.00 9.09 -19.60
C GLU A 216 17.61 9.49 -19.05
N HIS A 217 16.61 8.60 -19.14
CA HIS A 217 15.29 8.86 -18.56
C HIS A 217 15.32 8.91 -17.03
N GLN A 218 16.12 8.05 -16.39
CA GLN A 218 16.28 8.05 -14.93
C GLN A 218 16.95 9.34 -14.45
N GLU A 219 18.03 9.78 -15.11
CA GLU A 219 18.73 11.03 -14.82
C GLU A 219 17.82 12.25 -15.04
N TYR A 220 17.03 12.23 -16.12
CA TYR A 220 16.04 13.27 -16.39
C TYR A 220 14.97 13.37 -15.30
N GLY A 221 14.44 12.23 -14.86
CA GLY A 221 13.48 12.17 -13.75
C GLY A 221 14.07 12.70 -12.45
N GLN A 222 15.30 12.28 -12.13
CA GLN A 222 16.02 12.72 -10.92
C GLN A 222 16.25 14.24 -10.93
N ALA A 223 16.72 14.81 -12.05
CA ALA A 223 16.99 16.24 -12.16
C ALA A 223 15.74 17.10 -11.94
N ARG A 224 14.56 16.66 -12.42
CA ARG A 224 13.30 17.38 -12.20
C ARG A 224 12.79 17.28 -10.77
N LEU A 225 13.00 16.13 -10.12
CA LEU A 225 12.67 15.96 -8.72
C LEU A 225 13.53 16.88 -7.84
N ASP A 226 14.83 16.95 -8.10
CA ASP A 226 15.72 17.83 -7.34
C ASP A 226 15.34 19.31 -7.53
N ALA A 227 15.08 19.74 -8.76
CA ALA A 227 14.60 21.10 -9.05
C ALA A 227 13.27 21.44 -8.34
N PHE A 228 12.33 20.49 -8.29
CA PHE A 228 11.07 20.66 -7.57
C PHE A 228 11.29 20.81 -6.06
N MET A 229 12.18 20.01 -5.49
CA MET A 229 12.48 20.05 -4.06
C MET A 229 13.18 21.35 -3.65
N GLU A 230 14.07 21.88 -4.49
CA GLU A 230 14.67 23.20 -4.32
C GLU A 230 13.61 24.31 -4.34
N LEU A 231 12.74 24.31 -5.34
CA LEU A 231 11.65 25.30 -5.44
C LEU A 231 10.72 25.24 -4.24
N LYS A 232 10.34 24.03 -3.80
CA LYS A 232 9.51 23.83 -2.60
C LYS A 232 10.19 24.39 -1.35
N HIS A 233 11.50 24.16 -1.19
CA HIS A 233 12.26 24.71 -0.08
C HIS A 233 12.25 26.24 -0.09
N GLU A 234 12.50 26.87 -1.23
CA GLU A 234 12.45 28.34 -1.37
C GLU A 234 11.07 28.93 -1.03
N LEU A 235 9.99 28.29 -1.48
CA LEU A 235 8.63 28.73 -1.20
C LEU A 235 8.31 28.66 0.30
N ILE A 236 8.70 27.56 0.97
CA ILE A 236 8.53 27.41 2.42
C ILE A 236 9.31 28.50 3.17
N GLN A 237 10.57 28.78 2.79
CA GLN A 237 11.36 29.83 3.43
C GLN A 237 10.73 31.22 3.26
N LYS A 238 10.24 31.54 2.06
CA LYS A 238 9.52 32.80 1.80
C LYS A 238 8.27 32.92 2.68
N GLN A 239 7.50 31.84 2.84
CA GLN A 239 6.29 31.84 3.65
C GLN A 239 6.59 31.96 5.16
N VAL A 240 7.62 31.27 5.65
CA VAL A 240 8.10 31.42 7.03
C VAL A 240 8.53 32.86 7.30
N GLN A 241 9.30 33.46 6.41
CA GLN A 241 9.74 34.85 6.55
C GLN A 241 8.57 35.85 6.53
N GLN A 242 7.55 35.60 5.71
CA GLN A 242 6.31 36.40 5.72
C GLN A 242 5.55 36.26 7.05
N THR A 243 5.52 35.08 7.66
CA THR A 243 4.87 34.88 8.96
C THR A 243 5.64 35.43 10.16
N GLN A 244 6.97 35.55 10.07
CA GLN A 244 7.80 36.15 11.14
C GLN A 244 7.58 37.66 11.33
N HIS A 245 6.98 38.34 10.35
CA HIS A 245 6.61 39.76 10.44
C HIS A 245 5.21 40.01 10.98
N LEU A 246 4.44 38.96 11.30
CA LEU A 246 3.13 39.09 11.92
C LEU A 246 3.28 39.21 13.45
N PRO A 247 2.55 40.12 14.12
CA PRO A 247 2.59 40.23 15.57
C PRO A 247 2.09 38.93 16.24
N PRO A 248 2.58 38.55 17.44
CA PRO A 248 2.22 37.31 18.13
C PRO A 248 0.71 37.06 18.31
N THR A 249 -0.09 38.12 18.24
CA THR A 249 -1.55 38.09 18.35
C THR A 249 -2.27 37.47 17.15
N ALA A 250 -1.60 37.34 15.99
CA ALA A 250 -2.21 36.71 14.81
C ALA A 250 -2.26 35.18 14.91
N HIS A 251 -1.34 34.55 15.66
CA HIS A 251 -1.32 33.08 15.82
C HIS A 251 -2.44 32.53 16.71
N LEU A 252 -3.07 33.37 17.54
CA LEU A 252 -4.12 32.96 18.49
C LEU A 252 -5.55 33.18 17.96
N ARG A 253 -5.74 33.92 16.86
CA ARG A 253 -7.10 34.17 16.32
C ARG A 253 -7.69 33.03 15.49
N GLY A 254 -6.86 32.08 15.02
CA GLY A 254 -7.32 30.94 14.23
C GLY A 254 -7.94 29.78 15.04
N PHE A 255 -7.81 29.78 16.37
CA PHE A 255 -8.26 28.68 17.24
C PHE A 255 -9.49 29.00 18.10
N LEU A 256 -10.06 30.22 18.02
CA LEU A 256 -11.17 30.66 18.90
C LEU A 256 -12.33 31.34 18.15
N SER A 257 -12.55 31.04 16.88
CA SER A 257 -13.75 31.51 16.16
C SER A 257 -14.44 30.38 15.40
N HIS A 258 -15.02 29.44 16.15
CA HIS A 258 -16.26 28.79 15.77
C HIS A 258 -17.12 28.73 17.04
N GLU A 259 -18.14 29.59 17.06
CA GLU A 259 -19.38 29.37 17.82
C GLU A 259 -20.03 28.05 17.38
#